data_AF-A7TCP4-F1
#
_entry.id   AF-A7TCP4-F1
#
_cell.length_a   1.000
_cell.length_b   1.000
_cell.length_c   1.000
_cell.angle_alpha   90.00
_cell.angle_beta   90.00
_cell.angle_gamma   90.00
#
_symmetry.space_group_name_H-M   'P 1'
#
loop_
_entity.id
_entity.type
_entity.pdbx_description
1 polymer ?
#
loop_
_entity_poly.entity_id
_entity_poly.type
_entity_poly.pdbx_seq_one_letter_code
_entity_poly.pdbx_strand_id
1 'polypeptide(L)'
;LRYLLLEGAYKDAFILHEKSSLDPKFPLPDLGDDGTYLWGQDISDPRKFLDNTWLKVFKFQPLWKVKNYFGEQIALYFAWLGSLTFSLIIPMLLGLAIFLWGLIVAVNESPLRTPNATASTIINKWAKKAFDNNATPYFALIICLWGTIFLELWKRTTARLAYQWDVDMYEEQEPNRPQFYGTKIKPDPVTGEEEPFYPFARRVWKMSGSFGILLLM
;
A
#
# COMPACT_ATOMS: atom_id res chain seq x y z
N LEU A 1 27.98 3.58 3.50
CA LEU A 1 27.63 2.15 3.76
C LEU A 1 27.15 1.42 2.52
N ARG A 2 26.14 1.93 1.79
CA ARG A 2 25.55 1.23 0.62
C ARG A 2 26.57 0.85 -0.47
N TYR A 3 27.57 1.70 -0.73
CA TYR A 3 28.67 1.39 -1.66
C TYR A 3 29.54 0.21 -1.18
N LEU A 4 29.85 0.14 0.11
CA LEU A 4 30.67 -0.93 0.69
C LEU A 4 29.95 -2.28 0.69
N LEU A 5 28.61 -2.28 0.76
CA LEU A 5 27.80 -3.48 0.55
C LEU A 5 27.86 -3.93 -0.91
N LEU A 6 27.82 -3.00 -1.87
CA LEU A 6 27.92 -3.31 -3.30
C LEU A 6 29.29 -3.90 -3.67
N GLU A 7 30.37 -3.39 -3.09
CA GLU A 7 31.74 -3.90 -3.27
C GLU A 7 32.00 -5.24 -2.53
N GLY A 8 31.01 -5.75 -1.79
CA GLY A 8 31.15 -7.01 -1.05
C GLY A 8 32.04 -6.92 0.20
N ALA A 9 32.45 -5.71 0.60
CA ALA A 9 33.22 -5.49 1.83
C ALA A 9 32.39 -5.78 3.09
N TYR A 10 31.07 -5.59 3.02
CA TYR A 10 30.11 -6.02 4.04
C TYR A 10 29.11 -7.00 3.45
N LYS A 11 28.63 -7.94 4.27
CA LYS A 11 27.59 -8.91 3.87
C LYS A 11 26.19 -8.30 3.89
N ASP A 12 25.87 -7.57 4.96
CA ASP A 12 24.55 -6.96 5.15
C ASP A 12 24.63 -5.81 6.16
N ALA A 13 23.65 -4.92 6.13
CA ALA A 13 23.45 -3.89 7.14
C ALA A 13 21.95 -3.67 7.36
N PHE A 14 21.49 -4.00 8.57
CA PHE A 14 20.10 -3.87 8.96
C PHE A 14 19.98 -3.20 10.33
N ILE A 15 18.84 -2.57 10.55
CA ILE A 15 18.48 -2.00 11.84
C ILE A 15 17.90 -3.12 12.70
N LEU A 16 18.37 -3.24 13.93
CA LEU A 16 17.83 -4.21 14.87
C LEU A 16 16.48 -3.74 15.39
N HIS A 17 15.53 -4.67 15.47
CA HIS A 17 14.29 -4.42 16.19
C HIS A 17 14.54 -4.33 17.69
N GLU A 18 13.68 -3.60 18.38
CA GLU A 18 13.67 -3.60 19.83
C GLU A 18 13.36 -5.01 20.36
N LYS A 19 13.92 -5.31 21.54
CA LYS A 19 13.66 -6.56 22.23
C LYS A 19 12.18 -6.63 22.58
N SER A 20 11.65 -7.84 22.67
CA SER A 20 10.25 -8.05 23.04
C SER A 20 10.15 -9.25 23.97
N SER A 21 9.20 -9.22 24.88
CA SER A 21 8.80 -10.38 25.68
C SER A 21 8.27 -11.53 24.82
N LEU A 22 7.83 -11.24 23.59
CA LEU A 22 7.38 -12.23 22.61
C LEU A 22 8.55 -12.88 21.83
N ASP A 23 9.78 -12.37 21.95
CA ASP A 23 10.92 -12.87 21.19
C ASP A 23 11.51 -14.12 21.85
N PRO A 24 11.47 -15.31 21.19
CA PRO A 24 11.96 -16.54 21.78
C PRO A 24 13.50 -16.60 21.86
N LYS A 25 14.22 -15.78 21.08
CA LYS A 25 15.69 -15.78 21.03
C LYS A 25 16.29 -14.74 21.97
N PHE A 26 15.66 -13.57 22.06
CA PHE A 26 16.16 -12.45 22.86
C PHE A 26 15.02 -11.78 23.64
N PRO A 27 14.47 -12.47 24.66
CA PRO A 27 13.40 -11.91 25.46
C PRO A 27 13.87 -10.68 26.23
N LEU A 28 12.93 -9.75 26.46
CA LEU A 28 13.14 -8.67 27.43
C LEU A 28 13.31 -9.28 28.83
N PRO A 29 14.32 -8.84 29.63
CA PRO A 29 14.40 -9.20 31.03
C PRO A 29 13.14 -8.74 31.76
N ASP A 30 12.57 -9.61 32.60
CA ASP A 30 11.40 -9.26 33.41
C ASP A 30 11.83 -8.35 34.57
N LEU A 31 11.93 -7.05 34.29
CA LEU A 31 12.32 -6.02 35.25
C LEU A 31 11.14 -5.52 36.10
N GLY A 32 9.96 -6.12 35.95
CA GLY A 32 8.72 -5.61 36.52
C GLY A 32 8.25 -4.34 35.82
N ASP A 33 7.17 -3.74 36.33
CA ASP A 33 6.67 -2.46 35.84
C ASP A 33 7.64 -1.34 36.24
N ASP A 34 8.49 -0.94 35.29
CA ASP A 34 9.45 0.15 35.38
C ASP A 34 8.82 1.54 35.16
N GLY A 35 7.48 1.62 35.03
CA GLY A 35 6.73 2.87 34.97
C GLY A 35 6.96 3.64 33.66
N THR A 36 7.50 3.00 32.62
CA THR A 36 7.77 3.60 31.30
C THR A 36 6.52 3.80 30.44
N TYR A 37 5.39 4.11 31.07
CA TYR A 37 4.15 4.43 30.38
C TYR A 37 4.09 5.93 30.06
N LEU A 38 4.23 6.29 28.78
CA LEU A 38 3.82 7.62 28.31
C LEU A 38 2.47 7.49 27.60
N TRP A 39 1.51 8.32 28.01
CA TRP A 39 0.16 8.37 27.43
C TRP A 39 -0.57 7.00 27.44
N GLY A 40 -0.33 6.17 28.46
CA GLY A 40 -0.93 4.84 28.60
C GLY A 40 -0.40 3.80 27.60
N GLN A 41 0.73 4.08 26.94
CA GLN A 41 1.44 3.13 26.08
C GLN A 41 2.69 2.65 26.79
N ASP A 42 2.88 1.34 26.82
CA ASP A 42 4.12 0.74 27.29
C ASP A 42 5.23 1.00 26.26
N ILE A 43 6.20 1.84 26.60
CA ILE A 43 7.35 2.12 25.74
C ILE A 43 8.41 1.03 25.86
N SER A 44 8.36 0.20 26.91
CA SER A 44 9.35 -0.86 27.13
C SER A 44 9.31 -1.96 26.06
N ASP A 45 8.13 -2.25 25.48
CA ASP A 45 7.92 -3.32 24.48
C ASP A 45 6.94 -2.89 23.36
N PRO A 46 7.37 -2.04 22.40
CA PRO A 46 6.50 -1.57 21.32
C PRO A 46 6.04 -2.71 20.39
N ARG A 47 6.82 -3.79 20.26
CA ARG A 47 6.48 -4.95 19.42
C ARG A 47 5.28 -5.71 19.97
N LYS A 48 5.27 -6.02 21.27
CA LYS A 48 4.13 -6.65 21.94
C LYS A 48 2.88 -5.77 21.86
N PHE A 49 3.05 -4.47 21.93
CA PHE A 49 1.94 -3.53 21.83
C PHE A 49 1.33 -3.44 20.42
N LEU A 50 2.18 -3.47 19.39
CA LEU A 50 1.76 -3.57 18.00
C LEU A 50 1.01 -4.88 17.75
N ASP A 51 1.52 -6.02 18.22
CA ASP A 51 0.85 -7.32 18.12
C ASP A 51 -0.55 -7.29 18.77
N ASN A 52 -0.65 -6.75 19.99
CA ASN A 52 -1.90 -6.69 20.74
C ASN A 52 -2.96 -5.73 20.19
N THR A 53 -2.55 -4.75 19.39
CA THR A 53 -3.46 -3.72 18.87
C THR A 53 -3.74 -3.93 17.38
N TRP A 54 -2.68 -4.01 16.58
CA TRP A 54 -2.74 -3.95 15.12
C TRP A 54 -3.08 -5.29 14.48
N LEU A 55 -2.56 -6.41 15.01
CA LEU A 55 -2.75 -7.74 14.41
C LEU A 55 -4.07 -8.42 14.80
N LYS A 56 -4.86 -7.80 15.70
CA LYS A 56 -6.17 -8.33 16.10
C LYS A 56 -7.24 -8.00 15.07
N VAL A 57 -8.04 -9.01 14.72
CA VAL A 57 -9.17 -8.88 13.80
C VAL A 57 -10.20 -7.88 14.36
N PHE A 58 -10.84 -7.11 13.46
CA PHE A 58 -11.87 -6.11 13.77
C PHE A 58 -11.43 -4.92 14.63
N LYS A 59 -10.13 -4.69 14.81
CA LYS A 59 -9.62 -3.44 15.41
C LYS A 59 -9.24 -2.42 14.32
N PHE A 60 -9.46 -1.15 14.63
CA PHE A 60 -9.00 -0.05 13.78
C PHE A 60 -7.46 0.03 13.81
N GLN A 61 -6.87 0.36 12.67
CA GLN A 61 -5.42 0.37 12.50
C GLN A 61 -4.78 1.54 13.27
N PRO A 62 -3.85 1.29 14.21
CA PRO A 62 -3.20 2.34 15.00
C PRO A 62 -2.05 3.00 14.22
N LEU A 63 -2.39 3.92 13.33
CA LEU A 63 -1.46 4.51 12.37
C LEU A 63 -0.24 5.21 13.02
N TRP A 64 -0.45 5.97 14.09
CA TRP A 64 0.62 6.69 14.81
C TRP A 64 1.68 5.73 15.40
N LYS A 65 1.25 4.56 15.86
CA LYS A 65 2.16 3.56 16.45
C LYS A 65 3.00 2.87 15.38
N VAL A 66 2.38 2.55 14.24
CA VAL A 66 3.08 2.01 13.07
C VAL A 66 4.11 3.01 12.58
N LYS A 67 3.76 4.30 12.54
CA LYS A 67 4.68 5.39 12.19
C LYS A 67 5.90 5.45 13.10
N ASN A 68 5.69 5.49 14.41
CA ASN A 68 6.81 5.61 15.35
C ASN A 68 7.76 4.40 15.34
N TYR A 69 7.27 3.21 14.98
CA TYR A 69 8.09 1.99 14.97
C TYR A 69 8.74 1.68 13.61
N PHE A 70 8.01 1.88 12.51
CA PHE A 70 8.48 1.54 11.15
C PHE A 70 8.87 2.76 10.29
N GLY A 71 8.56 3.97 10.76
CA GLY A 71 8.75 5.21 10.02
C GLY A 71 7.54 5.60 9.16
N GLU A 72 7.63 6.80 8.61
CA GLU A 72 6.57 7.49 7.88
C GLU A 72 6.22 6.82 6.56
N GLN A 73 7.22 6.26 5.85
CA GLN A 73 7.00 5.60 4.55
C GLN A 73 6.10 4.37 4.68
N ILE A 74 6.39 3.50 5.65
CA ILE A 74 5.62 2.27 5.90
C ILE A 74 4.24 2.64 6.47
N ALA A 75 4.16 3.63 7.36
CA ALA A 75 2.91 4.11 7.88
C ALA A 75 2.00 4.69 6.78
N LEU A 76 2.54 5.46 5.82
CA LEU A 76 1.77 6.02 4.72
C LEU A 76 1.14 4.94 3.84
N TYR A 77 1.89 3.87 3.55
CA TYR A 77 1.37 2.70 2.84
C TYR A 77 0.14 2.11 3.56
N PHE A 78 0.26 1.89 4.87
CA PHE A 78 -0.82 1.34 5.67
C PHE A 78 -2.01 2.29 5.80
N ALA A 79 -1.76 3.61 5.89
CA ALA A 79 -2.82 4.61 5.85
C ALA A 79 -3.61 4.57 4.54
N TRP A 80 -2.91 4.41 3.42
CA TRP A 80 -3.54 4.27 2.10
C TRP A 80 -4.40 3.01 2.01
N LEU A 81 -3.83 1.88 2.44
CA LEU A 81 -4.52 0.59 2.45
C LEU A 81 -5.80 0.65 3.31
N GLY A 82 -5.70 1.21 4.51
CA GLY A 82 -6.85 1.42 5.39
C GLY A 82 -7.92 2.31 4.75
N SER A 83 -7.52 3.46 4.21
CA SER A 83 -8.45 4.38 3.53
C SER A 83 -9.16 3.71 2.35
N LEU A 84 -8.42 2.96 1.53
CA LEU A 84 -8.98 2.23 0.39
C LEU A 84 -9.97 1.16 0.83
N THR A 85 -9.62 0.34 1.82
CA THR A 85 -10.50 -0.73 2.32
C THR A 85 -11.78 -0.19 2.95
N PHE A 86 -11.72 0.90 3.73
CA PHE A 86 -12.92 1.56 4.25
C PHE A 86 -13.76 2.18 3.13
N SER A 87 -13.14 2.82 2.14
CA SER A 87 -13.84 3.43 1.00
C SER A 87 -14.57 2.38 0.15
N LEU A 88 -14.00 1.17 -0.01
CA LEU A 88 -14.56 0.05 -0.76
C LEU A 88 -15.84 -0.54 -0.15
N ILE A 89 -16.13 -0.28 1.13
CA ILE A 89 -17.36 -0.76 1.77
C ILE A 89 -18.60 -0.18 1.05
N ILE A 90 -18.54 1.09 0.61
CA ILE A 90 -19.66 1.76 -0.07
C ILE A 90 -19.99 1.07 -1.42
N PRO A 91 -19.06 0.94 -2.39
CA PRO A 91 -19.33 0.25 -3.64
C PRO A 91 -19.61 -1.24 -3.45
N MET A 92 -19.04 -1.89 -2.43
CA MET A 92 -19.37 -3.27 -2.09
C MET A 92 -20.84 -3.43 -1.72
N LEU A 93 -21.37 -2.59 -0.82
CA LEU A 93 -22.78 -2.67 -0.41
C LEU A 93 -23.73 -2.36 -1.56
N LEU A 94 -23.41 -1.35 -2.37
CA LEU A 94 -24.21 -1.00 -3.56
C LEU A 94 -24.18 -2.11 -4.62
N GLY A 95 -23.00 -2.66 -4.92
CA GLY A 95 -22.85 -3.74 -5.88
C GLY A 95 -23.57 -5.02 -5.42
N LEU A 96 -23.48 -5.36 -4.14
CA LEU A 96 -24.18 -6.49 -3.56
C LEU A 96 -25.71 -6.30 -3.62
N ALA A 97 -26.22 -5.11 -3.32
CA ALA A 97 -27.65 -4.82 -3.41
C ALA A 97 -28.19 -4.98 -4.84
N ILE A 98 -27.47 -4.46 -5.84
CA ILE A 98 -27.84 -4.58 -7.26
C ILE A 98 -27.77 -6.03 -7.73
N PHE A 99 -26.74 -6.78 -7.29
CA PHE A 99 -26.60 -8.19 -7.61
C PHE A 99 -27.74 -9.02 -7.02
N LEU A 100 -28.11 -8.81 -5.75
CA LEU A 100 -29.24 -9.51 -5.12
C LEU A 100 -30.56 -9.19 -5.82
N TRP A 101 -30.79 -7.93 -6.18
CA TRP A 101 -31.97 -7.55 -6.95
C TRP A 101 -32.01 -8.24 -8.32
N GLY A 102 -30.90 -8.23 -9.07
CA GLY A 102 -30.77 -8.94 -10.35
C GLY A 102 -30.96 -10.45 -10.20
N LEU A 103 -30.47 -11.05 -9.12
CA LEU A 103 -30.64 -12.47 -8.82
C LEU A 103 -32.12 -12.82 -8.57
N ILE A 104 -32.85 -12.00 -7.79
CA ILE A 104 -34.28 -12.21 -7.53
C ILE A 104 -35.07 -12.15 -8.85
N VAL A 105 -34.80 -11.15 -9.69
CA VAL A 105 -35.43 -11.03 -11.01
C VAL A 105 -35.10 -12.23 -11.90
N ALA A 106 -33.84 -12.66 -11.92
CA ALA A 106 -33.40 -13.81 -12.70
C ALA A 106 -34.10 -15.11 -12.29
N VAL A 107 -34.24 -15.36 -10.98
CA VAL A 107 -34.94 -16.53 -10.44
C VAL A 107 -36.44 -16.49 -10.78
N ASN A 108 -37.07 -15.33 -10.69
CA ASN A 108 -38.51 -15.17 -10.98
C ASN A 108 -38.84 -15.33 -12.46
N GLU A 109 -38.02 -14.79 -13.36
CA GLU A 109 -38.29 -14.79 -14.82
C GLU A 109 -37.84 -16.06 -15.53
N SER A 110 -36.91 -16.84 -14.96
CA SER A 110 -36.41 -18.08 -15.56
C SER A 110 -36.77 -19.29 -14.72
N PRO A 111 -38.03 -19.79 -14.81
CA PRO A 111 -38.39 -21.04 -14.14
C PRO A 111 -37.48 -22.17 -14.64
N LEU A 112 -37.05 -23.00 -13.70
CA LEU A 112 -36.01 -24.05 -13.75
C LEU A 112 -36.16 -25.17 -14.80
N ARG A 113 -36.81 -24.96 -15.95
CA ARG A 113 -37.26 -26.08 -16.78
C ARG A 113 -37.17 -25.85 -18.28
N THR A 114 -35.94 -25.74 -18.78
CA THR A 114 -35.65 -26.27 -20.13
C THR A 114 -35.43 -27.79 -19.99
N PRO A 115 -36.17 -28.64 -20.74
CA PRO A 115 -36.25 -30.07 -20.45
C PRO A 115 -34.93 -30.87 -20.55
N ASN A 116 -33.86 -30.30 -21.12
CA ASN A 116 -32.55 -30.97 -21.31
C ASN A 116 -31.34 -30.15 -20.79
N ALA A 117 -31.52 -29.21 -19.84
CA ALA A 117 -30.40 -28.39 -19.37
C ALA A 117 -29.58 -29.04 -18.24
N THR A 118 -28.25 -28.96 -18.37
CA THR A 118 -27.32 -29.27 -17.28
C THR A 118 -27.34 -28.18 -16.20
N ALA A 119 -27.03 -28.54 -14.96
CA ALA A 119 -26.99 -27.62 -13.82
C ALA A 119 -26.07 -26.40 -14.06
N SER A 120 -24.93 -26.59 -14.75
CA SER A 120 -24.03 -25.50 -15.11
C SER A 120 -24.67 -24.47 -16.05
N THR A 121 -25.49 -24.93 -17.00
CA THR A 121 -26.20 -24.06 -17.95
C THR A 121 -27.22 -23.19 -17.23
N ILE A 122 -27.88 -23.74 -16.20
CA ILE A 122 -28.87 -23.04 -15.38
C ILE A 122 -28.17 -21.97 -14.52
N ILE A 123 -27.11 -22.35 -13.81
CA ILE A 123 -26.34 -21.43 -12.96
C ILE A 123 -25.75 -20.29 -13.78
N ASN A 124 -25.15 -20.58 -14.94
CA ASN A 124 -24.60 -19.55 -15.82
C ASN A 124 -25.67 -18.61 -16.37
N LYS A 125 -26.88 -19.12 -16.66
CA LYS A 125 -28.00 -18.29 -17.12
C LYS A 125 -28.50 -17.33 -16.02
N TRP A 126 -28.60 -17.81 -14.79
CA TRP A 126 -28.94 -16.97 -13.63
C TRP A 126 -27.86 -15.94 -13.33
N ALA A 127 -26.60 -16.35 -13.31
CA ALA A 127 -25.47 -15.45 -13.10
C ALA A 127 -25.43 -14.35 -14.17
N LYS A 128 -25.52 -14.72 -15.44
CA LYS A 128 -25.53 -13.75 -16.55
C LYS A 128 -26.67 -12.74 -16.40
N LYS A 129 -27.88 -13.21 -16.09
CA LYS A 129 -29.05 -12.32 -15.94
C LYS A 129 -29.01 -11.47 -14.66
N ALA A 130 -28.35 -11.95 -13.61
CA ALA A 130 -28.12 -11.16 -12.41
C ALA A 130 -27.16 -9.97 -12.68
N PHE A 131 -26.14 -10.17 -13.51
CA PHE A 131 -25.21 -9.12 -13.95
C PHE A 131 -25.79 -8.22 -15.06
N ASP A 132 -26.51 -8.80 -16.03
CA ASP A 132 -27.13 -8.09 -17.16
C ASP A 132 -28.50 -7.52 -16.75
N ASN A 133 -28.49 -6.59 -15.79
CA ASN A 133 -29.69 -5.92 -15.29
C ASN A 133 -29.72 -4.43 -15.69
N ASN A 134 -30.90 -3.82 -15.71
CA ASN A 134 -31.07 -2.41 -16.12
C ASN A 134 -30.38 -1.40 -15.16
N ALA A 135 -30.02 -1.83 -13.95
CA ALA A 135 -29.37 -1.00 -12.93
C ALA A 135 -27.83 -0.96 -13.07
N THR A 136 -27.22 -1.96 -13.70
CA THR A 136 -25.77 -2.08 -13.94
C THR A 136 -25.13 -0.85 -14.61
N PRO A 137 -25.70 -0.22 -15.66
CA PRO A 137 -25.09 0.98 -16.25
C PRO A 137 -25.06 2.19 -15.29
N TYR A 138 -26.06 2.34 -14.42
CA TYR A 138 -26.07 3.40 -13.41
C TYR A 138 -25.01 3.14 -12.32
N PHE A 139 -24.80 1.87 -11.96
CA PHE A 139 -23.73 1.48 -11.05
C PHE A 139 -22.34 1.81 -11.60
N ALA A 140 -22.10 1.59 -12.89
CA ALA A 140 -20.83 1.96 -13.52
C ALA A 140 -20.54 3.47 -13.40
N LEU A 141 -21.54 4.33 -13.56
CA LEU A 141 -21.40 5.78 -13.34
C LEU A 141 -21.04 6.10 -11.88
N ILE A 142 -21.69 5.42 -10.93
CA ILE A 142 -21.39 5.58 -9.50
C ILE A 142 -19.96 5.14 -9.18
N ILE A 143 -19.45 4.06 -9.78
CA ILE A 143 -18.07 3.59 -9.59
C ILE A 143 -17.06 4.59 -10.14
N CYS A 144 -17.32 5.16 -11.32
CA CYS A 144 -16.48 6.23 -11.87
C CYS A 144 -16.45 7.46 -10.94
N LEU A 145 -17.60 7.88 -10.41
CA LEU A 145 -17.68 8.98 -9.45
C LEU A 145 -17.02 8.65 -8.11
N TRP A 146 -17.19 7.43 -7.61
CA TRP A 146 -16.53 6.97 -6.38
C TRP A 146 -15.01 7.00 -6.54
N GLY A 147 -14.48 6.55 -7.68
CA GLY A 147 -13.05 6.56 -7.95
C GLY A 147 -12.45 7.97 -7.95
N THR A 148 -13.13 8.94 -8.57
CA THR A 148 -12.67 10.35 -8.57
C THR A 148 -12.74 10.97 -7.18
N ILE A 149 -13.86 10.78 -6.46
CA ILE A 149 -14.02 11.27 -5.08
C ILE A 149 -12.96 10.66 -4.16
N PHE A 150 -12.70 9.36 -4.28
CA PHE A 150 -11.70 8.67 -3.47
C PHE A 150 -10.30 9.25 -3.66
N LEU A 151 -9.89 9.51 -4.91
CA LEU A 151 -8.58 10.09 -5.19
C LEU A 151 -8.44 11.50 -4.60
N GLU A 152 -9.48 12.34 -4.67
CA GLU A 152 -9.46 13.68 -4.06
C GLU A 152 -9.45 13.63 -2.53
N LEU A 153 -10.24 12.75 -1.93
CA LEU A 153 -10.20 12.53 -0.48
C LEU A 153 -8.85 11.99 -0.02
N TRP A 154 -8.21 11.14 -0.83
CA TRP A 154 -6.88 10.63 -0.54
C TRP A 154 -5.84 11.76 -0.55
N LYS A 155 -5.83 12.63 -1.58
CA LYS A 155 -4.95 13.82 -1.61
C LYS A 155 -5.10 14.69 -0.36
N ARG A 156 -6.33 14.91 0.11
CA ARG A 156 -6.59 15.66 1.34
C ARG A 156 -6.09 14.92 2.59
N THR A 157 -6.22 13.59 2.61
CA THR A 157 -5.79 12.75 3.72
C THR A 157 -4.26 12.71 3.80
N THR A 158 -3.57 12.57 2.67
CA THR A 158 -2.10 12.60 2.61
C THR A 158 -1.56 13.95 3.09
N ALA A 159 -2.15 15.07 2.66
CA ALA A 159 -1.73 16.39 3.12
C ALA A 159 -1.92 16.56 4.64
N ARG A 160 -3.04 16.07 5.20
CA ARG A 160 -3.26 16.08 6.65
C ARG A 160 -2.22 15.21 7.38
N LEU A 161 -1.92 14.02 6.87
CA LEU A 161 -0.93 13.12 7.48
C LEU A 161 0.49 13.71 7.39
N ALA A 162 0.86 14.29 6.25
CA ALA A 162 2.15 14.95 6.07
C ALA A 162 2.36 16.08 7.09
N TYR A 163 1.32 16.91 7.30
CA TYR A 163 1.33 17.94 8.33
C TYR A 163 1.40 17.35 9.75
N GLN A 164 0.58 16.35 10.08
CA GLN A 164 0.59 15.71 11.41
C GLN A 164 1.89 14.97 11.74
N TRP A 165 2.62 14.53 10.72
CA TRP A 165 3.88 13.82 10.87
C TRP A 165 5.10 14.71 10.71
N ASP A 166 4.90 16.01 10.46
CA ASP A 166 5.96 17.00 10.28
C ASP A 166 6.92 16.66 9.13
N VAL A 167 6.38 16.10 8.05
CA VAL A 167 7.14 15.71 6.83
C VAL A 167 6.77 16.53 5.59
N ASP A 168 5.93 17.56 5.75
CA ASP A 168 5.46 18.39 4.62
C ASP A 168 6.57 19.23 3.98
N MET A 169 7.53 19.70 4.78
CA MET A 169 8.64 20.56 4.34
C MET A 169 10.00 19.85 4.37
N TYR A 170 10.00 18.52 4.45
CA TYR A 170 11.22 17.74 4.53
C TYR A 170 11.78 17.46 3.14
N GLU A 171 12.92 18.05 2.83
CA GLU A 171 13.68 17.77 1.60
C GLU A 171 15.08 17.26 1.99
N GLU A 172 15.33 15.96 1.77
CA GLU A 172 16.67 15.38 1.91
C GLU A 172 17.32 15.29 0.53
N GLN A 173 18.57 15.73 0.41
CA GLN A 173 19.32 15.57 -0.83
C GLN A 173 19.71 14.09 -0.98
N GLU A 174 18.95 13.36 -1.80
CA GLU A 174 19.21 11.94 -2.02
C GLU A 174 20.59 11.73 -2.68
N PRO A 175 21.51 10.97 -2.06
CA PRO A 175 22.79 10.69 -2.66
C PRO A 175 22.64 9.80 -3.90
N ASN A 176 23.59 9.91 -4.82
CA ASN A 176 23.66 9.04 -6.00
C ASN A 176 23.60 7.55 -5.58
N ARG A 177 22.74 6.78 -6.25
CA ARG A 177 22.60 5.35 -5.97
C ARG A 177 23.96 4.63 -6.12
N PRO A 178 24.29 3.62 -5.31
CA PRO A 178 25.60 2.95 -5.36
C PRO A 178 25.99 2.36 -6.72
N GLN A 179 25.01 1.89 -7.49
CA GLN A 179 25.21 1.29 -8.82
C GLN A 179 25.36 2.33 -9.93
N PHE A 180 25.20 3.61 -9.62
CA PHE A 180 25.32 4.66 -10.61
C PHE A 180 26.78 4.88 -10.95
N TYR A 181 27.05 5.03 -12.26
CA TYR A 181 28.37 5.31 -12.77
C TYR A 181 28.29 6.44 -13.80
N GLY A 182 29.28 7.32 -13.75
CA GLY A 182 29.46 8.41 -14.70
C GLY A 182 30.41 8.03 -15.82
N THR A 183 30.26 8.63 -16.99
CA THR A 183 31.29 8.55 -18.05
C THR A 183 32.23 9.75 -18.03
N LYS A 184 31.85 10.81 -17.31
CA LYS A 184 32.60 12.05 -17.13
C LYS A 184 32.45 12.47 -15.67
N ILE A 185 33.38 13.24 -15.14
CA ILE A 185 33.23 13.91 -13.83
C ILE A 185 32.83 15.35 -14.13
N LYS A 186 31.86 15.89 -13.39
CA LYS A 186 31.42 17.27 -13.52
C LYS A 186 31.15 17.82 -12.11
N PRO A 187 31.60 19.05 -11.79
CA PRO A 187 31.23 19.68 -10.53
C PRO A 187 29.73 19.97 -10.51
N ASP A 188 29.08 19.65 -9.40
CA ASP A 188 27.68 20.00 -9.16
C ASP A 188 27.52 21.54 -9.15
N PRO A 189 26.60 22.12 -9.95
CA PRO A 189 26.38 23.57 -9.96
C PRO A 189 25.97 24.19 -8.61
N VAL A 190 25.46 23.41 -7.66
CA VAL A 190 25.03 23.94 -6.34
C VAL A 190 26.08 23.69 -5.27
N THR A 191 26.51 22.45 -5.07
CA THR A 191 27.46 22.08 -4.00
C THR A 191 28.92 22.29 -4.39
N GLY A 192 29.24 22.30 -5.68
CA GLY A 192 30.61 22.36 -6.19
C GLY A 192 31.39 21.04 -6.08
N GLU A 193 30.77 19.98 -5.53
CA GLU A 193 31.42 18.68 -5.39
C GLU A 193 31.60 17.99 -6.74
N GLU A 194 32.71 17.28 -6.92
CA GLU A 194 32.99 16.53 -8.14
C GLU A 194 32.17 15.23 -8.17
N GLU A 195 31.12 15.20 -8.99
CA GLU A 195 30.26 14.03 -9.11
C GLU A 195 30.40 13.31 -10.46
N PRO A 196 30.21 11.97 -10.49
CA PRO A 196 30.08 11.23 -11.73
C PRO A 196 28.85 11.72 -12.52
N PHE A 197 29.04 12.06 -13.79
CA PHE A 197 27.99 12.54 -14.68
C PHE A 197 27.76 11.60 -15.87
N TYR A 198 26.49 11.32 -16.17
CA TYR A 198 26.08 10.51 -17.31
C TYR A 198 25.31 11.36 -18.36
N PRO A 199 25.82 11.50 -19.60
CA PRO A 199 25.22 12.33 -20.64
C PRO A 199 23.77 11.97 -20.98
N PHE A 200 22.92 12.99 -21.12
CA PHE A 200 21.49 12.83 -21.38
C PHE A 200 21.18 12.04 -22.65
N ALA A 201 21.83 12.33 -23.77
CA ALA A 201 21.59 11.62 -25.04
C ALA A 201 21.79 10.10 -24.90
N ARG A 202 22.84 9.67 -24.20
CA ARG A 202 23.10 8.25 -23.93
C ARG A 202 22.05 7.64 -23.00
N ARG A 203 21.55 8.41 -22.03
CA ARG A 203 20.47 7.99 -21.13
C ARG A 203 19.19 7.74 -21.92
N VAL A 204 18.82 8.65 -22.82
CA VAL A 204 17.65 8.52 -23.69
C VAL A 204 17.78 7.29 -24.59
N TRP A 205 18.92 7.06 -25.24
CA TRP A 205 19.12 5.87 -26.06
C TRP A 205 18.90 4.56 -25.28
N LYS A 206 19.38 4.47 -24.03
CA LYS A 206 19.12 3.31 -23.15
C LYS A 206 17.64 3.19 -22.74
N MET A 207 16.99 4.32 -22.44
CA MET A 207 15.57 4.35 -22.10
C MET A 207 14.70 3.92 -23.30
N SER A 208 15.02 4.36 -24.52
CA SER A 208 14.32 3.94 -25.74
C SER A 208 14.45 2.45 -26.00
N GLY A 209 15.63 1.86 -25.78
CA GLY A 209 15.80 0.41 -25.87
C GLY A 209 14.96 -0.36 -24.83
N SER A 210 14.94 0.13 -23.58
CA SER A 210 14.12 -0.46 -22.51
C SER A 210 12.63 -0.34 -22.81
N PHE A 211 12.20 0.80 -23.35
CA PHE A 211 10.83 1.03 -23.79
C PHE A 211 10.42 0.10 -24.94
N GLY A 212 11.32 -0.13 -25.91
CA GLY A 212 11.08 -1.09 -26.99
C GLY A 212 10.88 -2.53 -26.49
N ILE A 213 11.65 -2.95 -25.47
CA ILE A 213 11.47 -4.25 -24.82
C ILE A 213 10.11 -4.32 -24.12
N LEU A 214 9.76 -3.28 -23.35
CA LEU A 214 8.46 -3.20 -22.66
C LEU A 214 7.28 -3.23 -23.64
N LEU A 215 7.42 -2.66 -24.84
CA LEU A 215 6.37 -2.68 -25.86
C LEU A 215 6.20 -4.08 -26.48
N LEU A 216 7.29 -4.86 -26.53
CA LEU A 216 7.29 -6.21 -27.09
C LEU A 216 6.76 -7.27 -26.12
N MET A 217 6.87 -7.03 -24.80
CA MET A 217 6.31 -7.89 -23.74
C MET A 217 4.79 -7.78 -23.67
#